data_AF-A0A534UK22-F1
#
_entry.id   AF-A0A534UK22-F1
#
_cell.length_a   1.000
_cell.length_b   1.000
_cell.length_c   1.000
_cell.angle_alpha   90.00
_cell.angle_beta   90.00
_cell.angle_gamma   90.00
#
_symmetry.space_group_name_H-M   'P 1'
#
loop_
_entity.id
_entity.type
_entity.pdbx_description
1 polymer ?
#
loop_
_entity_poly.entity_id
_entity_poly.type
_entity_poly.pdbx_seq_one_letter_code
_entity_poly.pdbx_strand_id
1 'polypeptide(L)'
;MPVTKVGLRSTLTTDNLKPRDSRDIWQINPQMWIVPFALGLAGMAFVLIQLARRLWAASHEEKPVRRRLSRRARQRMLRDFVRKAQGIGRESTEDQLRYYGEVSQFVRNYLNESLEIDTSGLTPEEIEGVLIHRGQNGLSAPVKTVLERCEQVLYSPQGSELGKRWRDEVQGDLGKFADRARLKG
;
A
#
# COMPACT_ATOMS: atom_id res chain seq x y z
N MET A 1 43.26 57.28 29.62
CA MET A 1 42.76 58.29 30.58
C MET A 1 41.31 57.96 30.90
N PRO A 2 40.87 57.95 32.17
CA PRO A 2 39.50 57.56 32.53
C PRO A 2 38.49 58.69 32.25
N VAL A 3 37.29 58.32 31.78
CA VAL A 3 36.20 59.22 31.39
C VAL A 3 35.45 59.69 32.63
N THR A 4 35.58 60.98 32.95
CA THR A 4 34.88 61.68 34.03
C THR A 4 33.42 61.95 33.62
N LYS A 5 32.46 61.39 34.38
CA LYS A 5 31.03 61.70 34.22
C LYS A 5 30.74 63.07 34.86
N VAL A 6 30.52 64.07 34.02
CA VAL A 6 30.10 65.42 34.46
C VAL A 6 28.58 65.45 34.59
N GLY A 7 28.09 65.68 35.80
CA GLY A 7 26.65 65.85 36.06
C GLY A 7 26.17 67.22 35.58
N LEU A 8 25.39 67.25 34.51
CA LEU A 8 24.74 68.46 34.01
C LEU A 8 23.61 68.86 34.97
N ARG A 9 23.86 69.89 35.80
CA ARG A 9 22.81 70.61 36.53
C ARG A 9 21.97 71.38 35.52
N SER A 10 20.72 70.95 35.35
CA SER A 10 19.70 71.60 34.54
C SER A 10 19.35 72.97 35.10
N THR A 11 19.54 74.02 34.30
CA THR A 11 19.01 75.38 34.51
C THR A 11 18.03 75.74 33.40
N LEU A 12 17.00 74.91 33.21
CA LEU A 12 15.88 75.26 32.33
C LEU A 12 14.70 75.69 33.18
N THR A 13 14.47 77.00 33.10
CA THR A 13 13.33 77.76 33.60
C THR A 13 12.01 77.08 33.26
N THR A 14 11.27 76.72 34.30
CA THR A 14 9.88 76.27 34.26
C THR A 14 8.96 77.45 33.95
N ASP A 15 8.95 77.93 32.73
CA ASP A 15 7.92 78.85 32.28
C ASP A 15 7.66 78.69 30.79
N ASN A 16 6.41 78.33 30.48
CA ASN A 16 5.80 78.20 29.16
C ASN A 16 5.98 76.87 28.42
N LEU A 17 5.23 75.84 28.82
CA LEU A 17 4.70 74.87 27.85
C LEU A 17 3.17 74.99 27.74
N LYS A 18 2.76 75.34 26.53
CA LYS A 18 1.41 75.53 25.99
C LYS A 18 0.67 74.18 25.97
N PRO A 19 -0.61 74.08 26.37
CA PRO A 19 -1.32 72.80 26.48
C PRO A 19 -1.90 72.37 25.12
N ARG A 20 -1.06 72.17 24.11
CA ARG A 20 -1.51 71.79 22.76
C ARG A 20 -0.64 70.73 22.08
N ASP A 21 -0.14 69.76 22.84
CA ASP A 21 0.47 68.57 22.21
C ASP A 21 0.45 67.32 23.10
N SER A 22 -0.73 66.97 23.64
CA SER A 22 -0.99 65.63 24.15
C SER A 22 -1.68 64.81 23.07
N ARG A 23 -0.90 64.31 22.11
CA ARG A 23 -1.34 63.17 21.29
C ARG A 23 -1.17 61.92 22.16
N ASP A 24 -2.28 61.35 22.60
CA ASP A 24 -2.30 60.01 23.18
C ASP A 24 -1.78 59.02 22.14
N ILE A 25 -0.55 58.57 22.33
CA ILE A 25 0.06 57.54 21.51
C ILE A 25 -0.60 56.23 21.95
N TRP A 26 -1.58 55.79 21.16
CA TRP A 26 -2.28 54.52 21.36
C TRP A 26 -1.26 53.39 21.48
N GLN A 27 -1.00 52.92 22.70
CA GLN A 27 -0.09 51.81 22.94
C GLN A 27 -0.78 50.53 22.43
N ILE A 28 -0.51 50.17 21.17
CA ILE A 28 -0.91 48.87 20.63
C ILE A 28 -0.15 47.82 21.44
N ASN A 29 -0.82 47.16 22.38
CA ASN A 29 -0.25 46.09 23.18
C ASN A 29 -0.03 44.85 22.28
N PRO A 30 1.23 44.49 21.92
CA PRO A 30 1.50 43.37 21.00
C PRO A 30 1.11 42.01 21.60
N GLN A 31 0.88 41.96 22.92
CA GLN A 31 0.51 40.76 23.66
C GLN A 31 -0.94 40.29 23.36
N MET A 32 -1.79 41.16 22.79
CA MET A 32 -3.19 40.85 22.48
C MET A 32 -3.36 40.01 21.19
N TRP A 33 -2.32 39.91 20.37
CA TRP A 33 -2.32 39.14 19.11
C TRP A 33 -1.73 37.73 19.23
N ILE A 34 -1.11 37.40 20.38
CA ILE A 34 -0.47 36.09 20.60
C ILE A 34 -1.54 35.00 20.81
N VAL A 35 -2.65 35.34 21.47
CA VAL A 35 -3.73 34.39 21.80
C VAL A 35 -4.43 33.82 20.55
N PRO A 36 -4.87 34.62 19.55
CA PRO A 36 -5.47 34.07 18.33
C PRO A 36 -4.48 33.29 17.47
N PHE A 37 -3.21 33.70 17.44
CA PHE A 37 -2.15 32.97 16.72
C PHE A 37 -1.86 31.60 17.34
N ALA A 38 -1.79 31.52 18.68
CA ALA A 38 -1.61 30.27 19.39
C ALA A 38 -2.81 29.31 19.19
N LEU A 39 -4.04 29.84 19.17
CA LEU A 39 -5.24 29.04 18.90
C LEU A 39 -5.27 28.51 17.46
N GLY A 40 -4.90 29.34 16.48
CA GLY A 40 -4.80 28.93 15.09
C GLY A 40 -3.74 27.85 14.86
N LEU A 41 -2.58 27.97 15.52
CA LEU A 41 -1.52 26.95 15.48
C LEU A 41 -1.93 25.65 16.16
N ALA A 42 -2.66 25.71 17.28
CA ALA A 42 -3.17 24.52 17.94
C ALA A 42 -4.20 23.77 17.08
N GLY A 43 -5.09 24.49 16.39
CA GLY A 43 -6.03 23.90 15.43
C GLY A 43 -5.33 23.23 14.26
N MET A 44 -4.34 23.90 13.65
CA MET A 44 -3.52 23.33 12.58
C MET A 44 -2.75 22.08 13.03
N ALA A 45 -2.15 22.12 14.22
CA ALA A 45 -1.44 20.97 14.78
C ALA A 45 -2.39 19.77 14.95
N PHE A 46 -3.62 19.98 15.41
CA PHE A 46 -4.62 18.92 15.53
C PHE A 46 -4.96 18.30 14.17
N VAL A 47 -5.16 19.12 13.12
CA VAL A 47 -5.44 18.63 11.76
C VAL A 47 -4.25 17.85 11.20
N LEU A 48 -3.03 18.35 11.40
CA LEU A 48 -1.80 17.67 10.96
C LEU A 48 -1.57 16.35 11.69
N ILE A 49 -1.84 16.28 13.00
CA ILE A 49 -1.75 15.05 13.78
C ILE A 49 -2.79 14.02 13.32
N GLN A 50 -4.01 14.45 12.98
CA GLN A 50 -5.04 13.57 12.48
C GLN A 50 -4.74 13.06 11.07
N LEU A 51 -4.22 13.92 10.18
CA LEU A 51 -3.71 13.53 8.86
C LEU A 51 -2.53 12.57 8.98
N ALA A 52 -1.59 12.86 9.88
CA ALA A 52 -0.45 11.99 10.16
C ALA A 52 -0.93 10.64 10.69
N ARG A 53 -1.88 10.58 11.63
CA ARG A 53 -2.49 9.33 12.10
C ARG A 53 -3.18 8.57 10.97
N ARG A 54 -3.88 9.25 10.06
CA ARG A 54 -4.58 8.60 8.94
C ARG A 54 -3.61 8.05 7.90
N LEU A 55 -2.56 8.82 7.58
CA LEU A 55 -1.50 8.40 6.68
C LEU A 55 -0.65 7.29 7.30
N TRP A 56 -0.41 7.35 8.61
CA TRP A 56 0.30 6.33 9.37
C TRP A 56 -0.54 5.05 9.50
N ALA A 57 -1.86 5.14 9.69
CA ALA A 57 -2.74 3.97 9.65
C ALA A 57 -2.82 3.34 8.24
N ALA A 58 -2.75 4.16 7.18
CA ALA A 58 -2.71 3.67 5.81
C ALA A 58 -1.35 3.07 5.41
N SER A 59 -0.25 3.51 6.05
CA SER A 59 1.10 3.00 5.77
C SER A 59 1.54 1.88 6.73
N HIS A 60 1.03 1.87 7.96
CA HIS A 60 1.11 0.79 8.95
C HIS A 60 -0.15 -0.08 8.95
N GLU A 61 -0.74 -0.35 7.79
CA GLU A 61 -1.17 -1.72 7.57
C GLU A 61 0.10 -2.58 7.58
N GLU A 62 0.58 -2.84 8.79
CA GLU A 62 1.63 -3.80 9.09
C GLU A 62 1.13 -5.10 8.52
N LYS A 63 1.53 -5.38 7.27
CA LYS A 63 1.36 -6.69 6.66
C LYS A 63 1.96 -7.62 7.70
N PRO A 64 1.12 -8.41 8.41
CA PRO A 64 1.61 -9.21 9.52
C PRO A 64 2.77 -10.00 8.97
N VAL A 65 3.89 -10.07 9.69
CA VAL A 65 5.10 -10.78 9.25
C VAL A 65 4.71 -12.22 8.92
N ARG A 66 4.30 -12.44 7.67
CA ARG A 66 3.71 -13.69 7.20
C ARG A 66 4.92 -14.58 7.01
N ARG A 67 5.16 -15.44 7.98
CA ARG A 67 6.20 -16.45 7.90
C ARG A 67 6.00 -17.20 6.59
N ARG A 68 6.96 -17.10 5.67
CA ARG A 68 7.01 -17.92 4.45
C ARG A 68 6.56 -19.33 4.77
N LEU A 69 5.54 -19.80 4.05
CA LEU A 69 5.05 -21.17 4.21
C LEU A 69 6.23 -22.14 4.14
N SER A 70 6.37 -22.99 5.16
CA SER A 70 7.35 -24.07 5.17
C SER A 70 7.16 -24.97 3.93
N ARG A 71 8.24 -25.59 3.44
CA ARG A 71 8.17 -26.51 2.28
C ARG A 71 7.05 -27.56 2.42
N ARG A 72 6.82 -28.06 3.64
CA ARG A 72 5.75 -29.03 3.96
C ARG A 72 4.35 -28.43 3.78
N ALA A 73 4.15 -27.18 4.18
CA ALA A 73 2.87 -26.50 4.04
C ALA A 73 2.55 -26.21 2.56
N ARG A 74 3.55 -25.82 1.76
CA ARG A 74 3.41 -25.66 0.30
C ARG A 74 3.01 -26.99 -0.38
N GLN A 75 3.63 -28.09 0.03
CA GLN A 75 3.27 -29.43 -0.48
C GLN A 75 1.86 -29.88 -0.06
N ARG A 76 1.40 -29.50 1.14
CA ARG A 76 0.00 -29.74 1.56
C ARG A 76 -0.96 -28.96 0.67
N MET A 77 -0.73 -27.66 0.50
CA MET A 77 -1.56 -26.80 -0.34
C MET A 77 -1.70 -27.31 -1.77
N LEU A 78 -0.59 -27.75 -2.39
CA LEU A 78 -0.60 -28.37 -3.72
C LEU A 78 -1.40 -29.69 -3.74
N ARG A 79 -1.21 -30.56 -2.75
CA ARG A 79 -1.95 -31.83 -2.67
C ARG A 79 -3.44 -31.62 -2.46
N ASP A 80 -3.80 -30.71 -1.57
CA ASP A 80 -5.19 -30.37 -1.27
C ASP A 80 -5.86 -29.79 -2.50
N PHE A 81 -5.16 -28.93 -3.25
CA PHE A 81 -5.63 -28.44 -4.54
C PHE A 81 -5.82 -29.56 -5.57
N VAL A 82 -4.83 -30.42 -5.78
CA VAL A 82 -4.93 -31.52 -6.76
C VAL A 82 -6.10 -32.44 -6.41
N ARG A 83 -6.28 -32.77 -5.12
CA ARG A 83 -7.41 -33.59 -4.66
C ARG A 83 -8.75 -32.90 -4.92
N LYS A 84 -8.84 -31.59 -4.68
CA LYS A 84 -10.06 -30.80 -4.96
C LYS A 84 -10.35 -30.74 -6.46
N ALA A 85 -9.32 -30.48 -7.26
CA ALA A 85 -9.41 -30.38 -8.72
C ALA A 85 -9.80 -31.70 -9.40
N GLN A 86 -9.36 -32.84 -8.87
CA GLN A 86 -9.76 -34.17 -9.33
C GLN A 86 -11.25 -34.46 -9.11
N GLY A 87 -11.86 -33.83 -8.10
CA GLY A 87 -13.29 -33.95 -7.83
C GLY A 87 -14.19 -33.09 -8.72
N ILE A 88 -13.62 -32.22 -9.56
CA ILE A 88 -14.39 -31.34 -10.45
C ILE A 88 -14.59 -32.06 -11.79
N GLY A 89 -15.85 -32.14 -12.24
CA GLY A 89 -16.22 -32.77 -13.50
C GLY A 89 -15.51 -32.14 -14.71
N ARG A 90 -15.57 -32.82 -15.85
CA ARG A 90 -14.96 -32.37 -17.13
C ARG A 90 -16.01 -32.06 -18.20
N GLU A 91 -17.25 -32.50 -18.02
CA GLU A 91 -18.24 -32.54 -19.10
C GLU A 91 -19.13 -31.29 -19.15
N SER A 92 -19.51 -30.77 -17.98
CA SER A 92 -20.41 -29.62 -17.91
C SER A 92 -19.67 -28.28 -18.02
N THR A 93 -20.37 -27.26 -18.54
CA THR A 93 -19.88 -25.88 -18.57
C THR A 93 -19.59 -25.35 -17.17
N GLU A 94 -20.46 -25.63 -16.22
CA GLU A 94 -20.32 -25.20 -14.82
C GLU A 94 -19.06 -25.80 -14.18
N ASP A 95 -18.76 -27.07 -14.45
CA ASP A 95 -17.54 -27.71 -13.96
C ASP A 95 -16.27 -27.09 -14.55
N GLN A 96 -16.31 -26.65 -15.81
CA GLN A 96 -15.17 -25.95 -16.41
C GLN A 96 -14.95 -24.61 -15.70
N LEU A 97 -15.99 -23.78 -15.58
CA LEU A 97 -15.88 -22.50 -14.89
C LEU A 97 -15.39 -22.67 -13.45
N ARG A 98 -15.92 -23.68 -12.74
CA ARG A 98 -15.49 -24.02 -11.38
C ARG A 98 -14.01 -24.42 -11.32
N TYR A 99 -13.56 -25.29 -12.22
CA TYR A 99 -12.16 -25.72 -12.29
C TYR A 99 -11.22 -24.55 -12.52
N TYR A 100 -11.49 -23.71 -13.53
CA TYR A 100 -10.62 -22.58 -13.87
C TYR A 100 -10.64 -21.48 -12.80
N GLY A 101 -11.77 -21.27 -12.13
CA GLY A 101 -11.87 -20.40 -10.96
C GLY A 101 -10.99 -20.88 -9.80
N GLU A 102 -11.04 -22.19 -9.50
CA GLU A 102 -10.22 -22.80 -8.45
C GLU A 102 -8.71 -22.76 -8.80
N VAL A 103 -8.34 -23.01 -10.06
CA VAL A 103 -6.94 -22.89 -10.52
C VAL A 103 -6.44 -21.46 -10.36
N SER A 104 -7.21 -20.47 -10.82
CA SER A 104 -6.83 -19.05 -10.74
C SER A 104 -6.65 -18.62 -9.28
N GLN A 105 -7.61 -18.97 -8.42
CA GLN A 105 -7.54 -18.67 -7.00
C GLN A 105 -6.36 -19.38 -6.32
N PHE A 106 -6.09 -20.64 -6.68
CA PHE A 106 -4.96 -21.38 -6.14
C PHE A 106 -3.63 -20.73 -6.49
N VAL A 107 -3.40 -20.37 -7.75
CA VAL A 107 -2.15 -19.72 -8.20
C VAL A 107 -1.97 -18.39 -7.46
N ARG A 108 -3.01 -17.56 -7.40
CA ARG A 108 -2.98 -16.27 -6.68
C ARG A 108 -2.70 -16.45 -5.19
N ASN A 109 -3.38 -17.39 -4.54
CA ASN A 109 -3.12 -17.72 -3.13
C ASN A 109 -1.70 -18.25 -2.91
N TYR A 110 -1.18 -19.08 -3.82
CA TYR A 110 0.19 -19.56 -3.72
C TYR A 110 1.20 -18.41 -3.80
N LEU A 111 1.03 -17.47 -4.73
CA LEU A 111 1.90 -16.31 -4.89
C LEU A 111 1.86 -15.41 -3.65
N ASN A 112 0.67 -15.20 -3.09
CA ASN A 112 0.50 -14.43 -1.86
C ASN A 112 1.15 -15.11 -0.66
N GLU A 113 0.87 -16.39 -0.42
CA GLU A 113 1.34 -17.12 0.76
C GLU A 113 2.81 -17.56 0.69
N SER A 114 3.30 -17.92 -0.51
CA SER A 114 4.64 -18.50 -0.68
C SER A 114 5.68 -17.48 -1.11
N LEU A 115 5.29 -16.49 -1.90
CA LEU A 115 6.19 -15.46 -2.44
C LEU A 115 5.93 -14.07 -1.85
N GLU A 116 4.91 -13.89 -1.00
CA GLU A 116 4.53 -12.59 -0.42
C GLU A 116 4.30 -11.55 -1.52
N ILE A 117 3.68 -11.97 -2.62
CA ILE A 117 3.24 -11.10 -3.71
C ILE A 117 1.75 -10.90 -3.53
N ASP A 118 1.35 -9.65 -3.29
CA ASP A 118 -0.06 -9.30 -3.28
C ASP A 118 -0.59 -9.34 -4.71
N THR A 119 -1.41 -10.34 -5.01
CA THR A 119 -2.01 -10.55 -6.33
C THR A 119 -3.44 -10.02 -6.41
N SER A 120 -3.93 -9.34 -5.37
CA SER A 120 -5.27 -8.77 -5.37
C SER A 120 -5.33 -7.62 -6.39
N GLY A 121 -6.31 -7.69 -7.30
CA GLY A 121 -6.49 -6.68 -8.34
C GLY A 121 -5.45 -6.68 -9.48
N LEU A 122 -4.40 -7.52 -9.42
CA LEU A 122 -3.39 -7.55 -10.48
C LEU A 122 -3.82 -8.40 -11.68
N THR A 123 -3.49 -7.93 -12.88
CA THR A 123 -3.63 -8.70 -14.13
C THR A 123 -2.52 -9.76 -14.26
N PRO A 124 -2.68 -10.76 -15.13
CA PRO A 124 -1.63 -11.76 -15.39
C PRO A 124 -0.29 -11.14 -15.83
N GLU A 125 -0.32 -10.07 -16.61
CA GLU A 125 0.87 -9.35 -17.09
C GLU A 125 1.57 -8.59 -15.96
N GLU A 126 0.80 -7.97 -15.08
CA GLU A 126 1.36 -7.28 -13.90
C GLU A 126 2.02 -8.29 -12.94
N ILE A 127 1.39 -9.45 -12.74
CA ILE A 127 1.96 -10.55 -11.95
C ILE A 127 3.26 -11.05 -12.58
N GLU A 128 3.31 -11.18 -13.91
CA GLU A 128 4.55 -11.53 -14.63
C GLU A 128 5.67 -10.52 -14.35
N GLY A 129 5.37 -9.23 -14.48
CA GLY A 129 6.32 -8.15 -14.22
C GLY A 129 6.87 -8.18 -12.79
N VAL A 130 5.99 -8.40 -11.80
CA VAL A 130 6.40 -8.53 -10.39
C VAL A 130 7.29 -9.76 -10.17
N LEU A 131 6.97 -10.89 -10.80
CA LEU A 131 7.78 -12.11 -10.73
C LEU A 131 9.16 -11.92 -11.33
N ILE A 132 9.26 -11.24 -12.48
CA ILE A 132 10.54 -10.91 -13.13
C ILE A 132 11.36 -10.00 -12.22
N HIS A 133 10.75 -8.95 -11.67
CA HIS A 133 11.43 -8.01 -10.77
C HIS A 133 11.99 -8.68 -9.51
N ARG A 134 11.30 -9.71 -8.99
CA ARG A 134 11.76 -10.53 -7.86
C ARG A 134 12.73 -11.67 -8.24
N GLY A 135 13.23 -11.71 -9.47
CA GLY A 135 14.17 -12.75 -9.94
C GLY A 135 13.53 -14.14 -10.14
N GLN A 136 12.19 -14.19 -10.25
CA GLN A 136 11.42 -15.42 -10.45
C GLN A 136 11.12 -15.69 -11.94
N ASN A 137 12.06 -15.40 -12.83
CA ASN A 137 11.92 -15.55 -14.30
C ASN A 137 11.50 -16.96 -14.75
N GLY A 138 11.87 -18.00 -13.99
CA GLY A 138 11.45 -19.38 -14.28
C GLY A 138 9.96 -19.64 -14.01
N LEU A 139 9.31 -18.81 -13.21
CA LEU A 139 7.88 -18.92 -12.85
C LEU A 139 7.01 -17.91 -13.57
N SER A 140 7.57 -16.78 -14.04
CA SER A 140 6.80 -15.67 -14.62
C SER A 140 5.96 -16.10 -15.83
N ALA A 141 6.58 -16.73 -16.83
CA ALA A 141 5.87 -17.15 -18.04
C ALA A 141 4.81 -18.26 -17.78
N PRO A 142 5.12 -19.37 -17.07
CA PRO A 142 4.10 -20.39 -16.76
C PRO A 142 2.91 -19.85 -15.95
N VAL A 143 3.18 -18.97 -14.98
CA VAL A 143 2.12 -18.36 -14.15
C VAL A 143 1.21 -17.49 -15.01
N LYS A 144 1.78 -16.63 -15.85
CA LYS A 144 1.02 -15.79 -16.77
C LYS A 144 0.12 -16.62 -17.68
N THR A 145 0.69 -17.61 -18.38
CA THR A 145 -0.07 -18.47 -19.31
C THR A 145 -1.24 -19.17 -18.62
N VAL A 146 -1.06 -19.68 -17.40
CA VAL A 146 -2.14 -20.31 -16.64
C VAL A 146 -3.24 -19.32 -16.30
N LEU A 147 -2.87 -18.13 -15.79
CA LEU A 147 -3.85 -17.11 -15.38
C LEU A 147 -4.60 -16.52 -16.58
N GLU A 148 -3.91 -16.23 -17.70
CA GLU A 148 -4.55 -15.76 -18.94
C GLU A 148 -5.58 -16.77 -19.46
N ARG A 149 -5.22 -18.06 -19.49
CA ARG A 149 -6.17 -19.11 -19.91
C ARG A 149 -7.35 -19.23 -18.96
N CYS A 150 -7.12 -19.10 -17.65
CA CYS A 150 -8.21 -19.04 -16.67
C CYS A 150 -9.15 -17.86 -16.94
N GLU A 151 -8.62 -16.66 -17.17
CA GLU A 151 -9.42 -15.47 -17.44
C GLU A 151 -10.20 -15.60 -18.76
N GLN A 152 -9.57 -16.13 -19.82
CA GLN A 152 -10.26 -16.41 -21.07
C GLN A 152 -11.41 -17.41 -20.89
N VAL A 153 -11.24 -18.45 -20.09
CA VAL A 153 -12.32 -19.41 -19.82
C VAL A 153 -13.43 -18.81 -18.96
N LEU A 154 -13.09 -17.97 -17.98
CA LEU A 154 -14.05 -17.40 -17.05
C LEU A 154 -14.86 -16.24 -17.63
N TYR A 155 -14.27 -15.46 -18.54
CA TYR A 155 -14.85 -14.20 -19.01
C TYR A 155 -15.17 -14.19 -20.52
N SER A 156 -14.80 -15.21 -21.29
CA SER A 156 -15.18 -15.33 -22.70
C SER A 156 -16.54 -16.01 -22.89
N PRO A 157 -17.36 -15.57 -23.87
CA PRO A 157 -18.58 -16.28 -24.27
C PRO A 157 -18.33 -17.74 -24.70
N GLN A 158 -17.13 -18.05 -25.19
CA GLN A 158 -16.73 -19.40 -25.63
C GLN A 158 -15.93 -20.16 -24.57
N GLY A 159 -15.91 -19.65 -23.33
CA GLY A 159 -15.03 -20.14 -22.28
C GLY A 159 -15.18 -21.63 -21.96
N SER A 160 -16.40 -22.17 -22.06
CA SER A 160 -16.68 -23.59 -21.79
C SER A 160 -16.01 -24.53 -22.80
N GLU A 161 -16.01 -24.19 -24.08
CA GLU A 161 -15.37 -24.98 -25.15
C GLU A 161 -13.84 -24.87 -25.07
N LEU A 162 -13.34 -23.66 -24.84
CA LEU A 162 -11.91 -23.42 -24.60
C LEU A 162 -11.42 -24.19 -23.38
N GLY A 163 -12.21 -24.19 -22.30
CA GLY A 163 -11.88 -24.90 -21.06
C GLY A 163 -11.83 -26.41 -21.24
N LYS A 164 -12.70 -26.99 -22.07
CA LYS A 164 -12.62 -28.42 -22.43
C LYS A 164 -11.34 -28.74 -23.18
N ARG A 165 -10.94 -27.89 -24.13
CA ARG A 165 -9.74 -28.08 -24.97
C ARG A 165 -8.44 -27.90 -24.19
N TRP A 166 -8.37 -26.89 -23.33
CA TRP A 166 -7.12 -26.50 -22.66
C TRP A 166 -6.91 -27.14 -21.29
N ARG A 167 -7.85 -27.96 -20.79
CA ARG A 167 -7.75 -28.50 -19.43
C ARG A 167 -6.46 -29.28 -19.22
N ASP A 168 -6.06 -30.14 -20.16
CA ASP A 168 -4.84 -30.94 -20.03
C ASP A 168 -3.57 -30.07 -20.15
N GLU A 169 -3.59 -29.04 -20.99
CA GLU A 169 -2.50 -28.07 -21.10
C GLU A 169 -2.32 -27.29 -19.79
N VAL A 170 -3.40 -26.81 -19.19
CA VAL A 170 -3.38 -26.09 -17.92
C VAL A 170 -2.96 -26.99 -16.76
N GLN A 171 -3.39 -28.25 -16.74
CA GLN A 171 -2.89 -29.23 -15.77
C GLN A 171 -1.37 -29.46 -15.92
N GLY A 172 -0.88 -29.58 -17.15
CA GLY A 172 0.54 -29.74 -17.44
C GLY A 172 1.37 -28.50 -17.02
N ASP A 173 0.90 -27.30 -17.33
CA ASP A 173 1.58 -26.06 -16.97
C ASP A 173 1.55 -25.79 -15.46
N LEU A 174 0.47 -26.16 -14.78
CA LEU A 174 0.40 -26.15 -13.32
C LEU A 174 1.39 -27.14 -12.70
N GLY A 175 1.59 -28.31 -13.31
CA GLY A 175 2.62 -29.27 -12.93
C GLY A 175 4.03 -28.68 -13.03
N LYS A 176 4.36 -28.05 -14.18
CA LYS A 176 5.64 -27.36 -14.38
C LYS A 176 5.86 -26.24 -13.36
N PHE A 177 4.81 -25.47 -13.06
CA PHE A 177 4.82 -24.46 -12.01
C PHE A 177 5.14 -25.08 -10.64
N ALA A 178 4.46 -26.17 -10.27
CA ALA A 178 4.68 -26.85 -9.01
C ALA A 178 6.11 -27.42 -8.86
N ASP A 179 6.69 -27.93 -9.95
CA ASP A 179 8.05 -28.46 -9.95
C ASP A 179 9.09 -27.33 -9.83
N ARG A 180 8.93 -26.23 -10.58
CA ARG A 180 9.82 -25.07 -10.50
C ARG A 180 9.72 -24.35 -9.15
N ALA A 181 8.52 -24.34 -8.56
CA ALA A 181 8.27 -23.85 -7.22
C ALA A 181 8.99 -24.67 -6.13
N ARG A 182 9.23 -25.98 -6.35
CA ARG A 182 10.00 -26.84 -5.44
C ARG A 182 11.50 -26.60 -5.50
N LEU A 183 12.04 -26.24 -6.66
CA LEU A 183 13.49 -26.09 -6.87
C LEU A 183 14.07 -24.77 -6.32
N LYS A 184 13.23 -23.73 -6.13
CA LYS A 184 13.66 -22.39 -5.67
C LYS A 184 13.30 -22.03 -4.22
N GLY A 185 12.57 -22.89 -3.51
CA GLY A 185 12.28 -22.73 -2.07
C GLY A 185 13.14 -23.66 -1.23
#